data_AF-A0AA96XLN5-F1
#
_entry.id   AF-A0AA96XLN5-F1
#
_cell.length_a   1.000
_cell.length_b   1.000
_cell.length_c   1.000
_cell.angle_alpha   90.00
_cell.angle_beta   90.00
_cell.angle_gamma   90.00
#
_symmetry.space_group_name_H-M   'P 1'
#
loop_
_entity.id
_entity.type
_entity.pdbx_description
1 polymer ?
#
loop_
_entity_poly.entity_id
_entity_poly.type
_entity_poly.pdbx_seq_one_letter_code
_entity_poly.pdbx_strand_id
1 'polypeptide(L)'
;MLHLGLMGLGSRRKFESRLMVGERFMEFRLSLSMGLPLQRIQVQMEDHDRLLRTIEARYGSLVKPRFDFVEVELKKDPHALLCERISRIAEVEDLTNVNDDVCFSYRLRSTDGVLWLRVSMVGPYFVLMRIAALGAHGRFVEPGGLKEGVEGQIFEMCVQEGLVPIDRETCERPIEMLMFKTEPERVRVFNALFTDADLLPWE
;
A
#
# COMPACT_ATOMS: atom_id res chain seq x y z
N MET A 1 -24.48 25.97 53.30
CA MET A 1 -25.21 26.12 52.03
C MET A 1 -24.35 25.58 50.92
N LEU A 2 -24.82 24.49 50.29
CA LEU A 2 -24.25 23.88 49.09
C LEU A 2 -24.41 24.82 47.89
N HIS A 3 -23.42 24.89 47.00
CA HIS A 3 -23.64 24.75 45.55
C HIS A 3 -22.32 24.40 44.84
N LEU A 4 -22.32 23.20 44.24
CA LEU A 4 -21.34 22.74 43.23
C LEU A 4 -21.59 23.46 41.90
N GLY A 5 -20.52 23.71 41.14
CA GLY A 5 -20.57 24.07 39.72
C GLY A 5 -19.35 23.50 39.00
N LEU A 6 -19.59 22.47 38.19
CA LEU A 6 -18.63 21.71 37.37
C LEU A 6 -18.26 22.43 36.06
N MET A 7 -17.15 21.95 35.50
CA MET A 7 -16.78 21.85 34.07
C MET A 7 -15.76 22.85 33.49
N GLY A 8 -14.69 22.25 32.96
CA GLY A 8 -13.68 22.90 32.13
C GLY A 8 -12.50 21.98 31.78
N LEU A 9 -12.73 20.68 31.54
CA LEU A 9 -11.71 19.77 30.99
C LEU A 9 -11.66 19.96 29.47
N GLY A 10 -10.71 20.77 28.99
CA GLY A 10 -10.37 20.90 27.59
C GLY A 10 -8.87 20.73 27.40
N SER A 11 -8.48 19.90 26.43
CA SER A 11 -7.12 19.72 25.92
C SER A 11 -6.27 18.59 26.54
N ARG A 12 -6.68 17.35 26.28
CA ARG A 12 -5.78 16.18 26.18
C ARG A 12 -6.29 15.20 25.12
N ARG A 13 -6.20 15.57 23.83
CA ARG A 13 -6.39 14.63 22.70
C ARG A 13 -5.53 15.03 21.51
N LYS A 14 -4.21 15.03 21.66
CA LYS A 14 -3.28 15.18 20.51
C LYS A 14 -2.01 14.34 20.59
N PHE A 15 -1.90 13.36 21.51
CA PHE A 15 -0.66 12.61 21.71
C PHE A 15 -0.77 11.08 21.68
N GLU A 16 -1.97 10.49 21.58
CA GLU A 16 -2.12 9.03 21.71
C GLU A 16 -2.07 8.25 20.38
N SER A 17 -2.24 8.89 19.23
CA SER A 17 -2.24 8.20 17.92
C SER A 17 -0.85 7.93 17.33
N ARG A 18 0.22 8.55 17.86
CA ARG A 18 1.60 8.32 17.40
C ARG A 18 2.35 7.24 18.17
N LEU A 19 1.88 6.85 19.35
CA LEU A 19 2.53 5.83 20.20
C LEU A 19 2.06 4.39 19.89
N MET A 20 0.84 4.23 19.37
CA MET A 20 0.24 2.91 19.13
C MET A 20 0.82 2.16 17.91
N VAL A 21 1.46 2.87 16.97
CA VAL A 21 2.17 2.23 15.84
C VAL A 21 3.56 1.74 16.29
N GLY A 22 4.19 2.39 17.27
CA GLY A 22 5.55 2.04 17.72
C GLY A 22 5.61 0.80 18.63
N GLU A 23 4.63 0.64 19.53
CA GLU A 23 4.72 -0.40 20.57
C GLU A 23 4.36 -1.81 20.08
N ARG A 24 3.44 -1.95 19.11
CA ARG A 24 3.12 -3.26 18.51
C ARG A 24 4.09 -3.71 17.42
N PHE A 25 4.85 -2.80 16.83
CA PHE A 25 5.98 -3.12 15.94
C PHE A 25 7.22 -3.64 16.71
N MET A 26 7.34 -3.33 18.02
CA MET A 26 8.44 -3.87 18.84
C MET A 26 8.26 -5.35 19.19
N GLU A 27 7.04 -5.82 19.43
CA GLU A 27 6.78 -7.26 19.68
C GLU A 27 7.16 -8.13 18.47
N PHE A 28 7.04 -7.59 17.25
CA PHE A 28 7.46 -8.24 16.00
C PHE A 28 8.99 -8.44 15.91
N ARG A 29 9.78 -7.46 16.36
CA ARG A 29 11.26 -7.55 16.36
C ARG A 29 11.80 -8.66 17.28
N LEU A 30 11.08 -8.98 18.36
CA LEU A 30 11.53 -9.99 19.33
C LEU A 30 11.22 -11.42 18.90
N SER A 31 10.16 -11.64 18.11
CA SER A 31 9.81 -12.95 17.55
C SER A 31 10.88 -13.48 16.59
N LEU A 32 11.48 -12.59 15.78
CA LEU A 32 12.45 -12.93 14.74
C LEU A 32 13.82 -13.39 15.27
N SER A 33 14.21 -13.00 16.49
CA SER A 33 15.47 -13.50 17.08
C SER A 33 15.34 -14.93 17.63
N MET A 34 14.13 -15.50 17.68
CA MET A 34 13.83 -16.75 18.38
C MET A 34 13.36 -17.90 17.47
N GLY A 35 13.38 -17.73 16.14
CA GLY A 35 13.06 -18.83 15.21
C GLY A 35 11.64 -19.39 15.37
N LEU A 36 10.69 -18.56 15.83
CA LEU A 36 9.31 -18.97 16.00
C LEU A 36 8.61 -19.07 14.63
N PRO A 37 7.68 -20.04 14.45
CA PRO A 37 6.91 -20.17 13.23
C PRO A 37 6.16 -18.86 12.94
N LEU A 38 6.00 -18.53 11.65
CA LEU A 38 5.31 -17.36 11.11
C LEU A 38 3.94 -17.17 11.80
N GLN A 39 3.94 -16.47 12.93
CA GLN A 39 2.72 -16.10 13.62
C GLN A 39 2.00 -15.11 12.70
N ARG A 40 0.76 -15.46 12.31
CA ARG A 40 -0.19 -14.64 11.54
C ARG A 40 0.14 -13.16 11.66
N ILE A 41 0.67 -12.57 10.59
CA ILE A 41 0.82 -11.12 10.48
C ILE A 41 -0.59 -10.54 10.65
N GLN A 42 -0.86 -9.91 11.79
CA GLN A 42 -2.08 -9.12 11.96
C GLN A 42 -1.89 -7.80 11.23
N VAL A 43 -2.06 -7.86 9.92
CA VAL A 43 -2.13 -6.66 9.07
C VAL A 43 -3.39 -5.90 9.48
N GLN A 44 -3.23 -4.69 10.02
CA GLN A 44 -4.37 -3.79 10.14
C GLN A 44 -4.73 -3.27 8.75
N MET A 45 -5.96 -3.57 8.33
CA MET A 45 -6.54 -3.01 7.11
C MET A 45 -6.73 -1.51 7.32
N GLU A 46 -6.36 -0.70 6.33
CA GLU A 46 -6.46 0.75 6.44
C GLU A 46 -7.93 1.18 6.44
N ASP A 47 -8.29 2.09 7.36
CA ASP A 47 -9.60 2.72 7.40
C ASP A 47 -9.85 3.55 6.13
N HIS A 48 -11.01 3.37 5.50
CA HIS A 48 -11.34 4.00 4.21
C HIS A 48 -11.25 5.52 4.26
N ASP A 49 -11.72 6.12 5.35
CA ASP A 49 -11.67 7.57 5.52
C ASP A 49 -10.22 8.08 5.61
N ARG A 50 -9.33 7.29 6.21
CA ARG A 50 -7.90 7.62 6.28
C ARG A 50 -7.25 7.51 4.91
N LEU A 51 -7.61 6.48 4.14
CA LEU A 51 -7.14 6.29 2.78
C LEU A 51 -7.54 7.46 1.87
N LEU A 52 -8.82 7.84 1.88
CA LEU A 52 -9.32 8.98 1.10
C LEU A 52 -8.62 10.29 1.48
N ARG A 53 -8.38 10.53 2.78
CA ARG A 53 -7.61 11.70 3.21
C ARG A 53 -6.18 11.68 2.70
N THR A 54 -5.52 10.53 2.65
CA THR A 54 -4.16 10.41 2.08
C THR A 54 -4.17 10.72 0.59
N ILE A 55 -5.13 10.15 -0.16
CA ILE A 55 -5.30 10.40 -1.59
C ILE A 55 -5.53 11.89 -1.84
N GLU A 56 -6.54 12.48 -1.21
CA GLU A 56 -6.86 13.90 -1.41
C GLU A 56 -5.70 14.81 -1.00
N ALA A 57 -5.02 14.53 0.12
CA ALA A 57 -3.86 15.31 0.54
C ALA A 57 -2.71 15.26 -0.48
N ARG A 58 -2.51 14.12 -1.15
CA ARG A 58 -1.48 13.98 -2.17
C ARG A 58 -1.82 14.75 -3.44
N TYR A 59 -3.01 14.51 -3.98
CA TYR A 59 -3.47 15.13 -5.23
C TYR A 59 -3.83 16.60 -5.05
N GLY A 60 -4.07 17.03 -3.81
CA GLY A 60 -4.55 18.35 -3.42
C GLY A 60 -6.06 18.55 -3.59
N SER A 61 -6.69 17.86 -4.54
CA SER A 61 -8.13 17.88 -4.77
C SER A 61 -8.55 16.68 -5.62
N LEU A 62 -9.68 16.03 -5.29
CA LEU A 62 -10.22 14.93 -6.11
C LEU A 62 -10.91 15.43 -7.40
N VAL A 63 -11.46 16.65 -7.38
CA VAL A 63 -12.12 17.27 -8.56
C VAL A 63 -11.16 18.06 -9.44
N LYS A 64 -9.94 18.35 -8.95
CA LYS A 64 -8.87 18.97 -9.74
C LYS A 64 -7.51 18.42 -9.31
N PRO A 65 -7.25 17.13 -9.56
CA PRO A 65 -6.05 16.48 -9.07
C PRO A 65 -4.79 16.98 -9.77
N ARG A 66 -3.70 17.00 -9.01
CA ARG A 66 -2.35 17.32 -9.52
C ARG A 66 -1.49 16.07 -9.46
N PHE A 67 -0.72 15.86 -10.54
CA PHE A 67 0.13 14.68 -10.73
C PHE A 67 1.63 15.04 -10.78
N ASP A 68 1.98 16.30 -10.51
CA ASP A 68 3.34 16.83 -10.49
C ASP A 68 4.24 16.08 -9.48
N PHE A 69 3.65 15.43 -8.49
CA PHE A 69 4.38 14.59 -7.54
C PHE A 69 5.01 13.34 -8.17
N VAL A 70 4.48 12.82 -9.28
CA VAL A 70 4.96 11.57 -9.90
C VAL A 70 6.42 11.73 -10.32
N GLU A 71 6.74 12.80 -11.05
CA GLU A 71 8.12 13.10 -11.45
C GLU A 71 9.05 13.31 -10.26
N VAL A 72 8.54 13.86 -9.16
CA VAL A 72 9.30 14.11 -7.95
C VAL A 72 9.64 12.80 -7.25
N GLU A 73 8.71 11.86 -7.13
CA GLU A 73 8.99 10.55 -6.51
C GLU A 73 9.90 9.68 -7.36
N LEU A 74 9.70 9.65 -8.69
CA LEU A 74 10.56 8.89 -9.60
C LEU A 74 12.04 9.27 -9.46
N LYS A 75 12.33 10.56 -9.26
CA LYS A 75 13.71 11.05 -9.10
C LYS A 75 14.34 10.66 -7.76
N LYS A 76 13.55 10.33 -6.73
CA LYS A 76 14.06 9.98 -5.41
C LYS A 76 14.48 8.52 -5.29
N ASP A 77 13.93 7.65 -6.14
CA ASP A 77 14.08 6.20 -6.07
C ASP A 77 13.99 5.64 -4.62
N PRO A 78 12.85 5.88 -3.92
CA PRO A 78 12.72 5.61 -2.50
C PRO A 78 12.75 4.11 -2.14
N HIS A 79 12.64 3.23 -3.13
CA HIS A 79 12.55 1.78 -2.93
C HIS A 79 13.78 1.01 -3.42
N ALA A 80 14.86 1.69 -3.79
CA ALA A 80 16.11 1.04 -4.20
C ALA A 80 16.59 -0.03 -3.22
N LEU A 81 16.55 0.24 -1.91
CA LEU A 81 16.94 -0.72 -0.87
C LEU A 81 15.99 -1.92 -0.77
N LEU A 82 14.68 -1.70 -0.94
CA LEU A 82 13.70 -2.78 -0.99
C LEU A 82 13.97 -3.68 -2.21
N CYS A 83 14.20 -3.09 -3.38
CA CYS A 83 14.54 -3.82 -4.60
C CYS A 83 15.86 -4.59 -4.46
N GLU A 84 16.88 -4.02 -3.81
CA GLU A 84 18.14 -4.71 -3.51
C GLU A 84 17.95 -5.91 -2.56
N ARG A 85 17.03 -5.81 -1.60
CA ARG A 85 16.70 -6.93 -0.70
C ARG A 85 15.94 -8.03 -1.45
N ILE A 86 14.96 -7.66 -2.26
CA ILE A 86 14.17 -8.60 -3.07
C ILE A 86 15.04 -9.29 -4.12
N SER A 87 16.01 -8.59 -4.70
CA SER A 87 16.90 -9.14 -5.75
C SER A 87 17.75 -10.33 -5.29
N ARG A 88 17.86 -10.54 -3.97
CA ARG A 88 18.54 -11.71 -3.37
C ARG A 88 17.71 -12.99 -3.46
N ILE A 89 16.40 -12.90 -3.67
CA ILE A 89 15.48 -14.05 -3.69
C ILE A 89 14.59 -14.11 -4.95
N ALA A 90 14.55 -13.06 -5.76
CA ALA A 90 13.82 -12.99 -7.02
C ALA A 90 14.54 -12.07 -8.01
N GLU A 91 14.39 -12.31 -9.31
CA GLU A 91 14.76 -11.34 -10.35
C GLU A 91 13.79 -10.16 -10.30
N VAL A 92 14.30 -8.92 -10.27
CA VAL A 92 13.51 -7.69 -10.20
C VAL A 92 13.61 -6.95 -11.52
N GLU A 93 12.48 -6.63 -12.13
CA GLU A 93 12.39 -5.81 -13.33
C GLU A 93 11.43 -4.63 -13.08
N ASP A 94 11.90 -3.42 -13.34
CA ASP A 94 11.09 -2.21 -13.27
C ASP A 94 10.24 -2.06 -14.54
N LEU A 95 8.93 -2.00 -14.35
CA LEU A 95 7.90 -1.83 -15.37
C LEU A 95 7.16 -0.49 -15.21
N THR A 96 7.70 0.45 -14.45
CA THR A 96 7.05 1.74 -14.17
C THR A 96 6.90 2.55 -15.45
N ASN A 97 5.65 2.83 -15.82
CA ASN A 97 5.30 3.69 -16.94
C ASN A 97 4.87 5.06 -16.43
N VAL A 98 5.76 6.04 -16.56
CA VAL A 98 5.57 7.41 -16.04
C VAL A 98 4.34 8.14 -16.59
N ASN A 99 3.77 7.69 -17.71
CA ASN A 99 2.60 8.31 -18.32
C ASN A 99 1.27 7.81 -17.72
N ASP A 100 1.30 6.65 -17.06
CA ASP A 100 0.10 5.92 -16.62
C ASP A 100 0.14 5.52 -15.15
N ASP A 101 1.33 5.38 -14.58
CA ASP A 101 1.53 4.90 -13.23
C ASP A 101 1.68 6.06 -12.24
N VAL A 102 0.94 5.97 -11.14
CA VAL A 102 1.14 6.77 -9.93
C VAL A 102 1.76 5.91 -8.82
N CYS A 103 2.54 4.91 -9.23
CA CYS A 103 3.25 3.96 -8.38
C CYS A 103 4.55 3.50 -9.04
N PHE A 104 5.42 2.88 -8.26
CA PHE A 104 6.49 2.05 -8.77
C PHE A 104 5.95 0.65 -9.06
N SER A 105 6.25 0.11 -10.23
CA SER A 105 5.69 -1.14 -10.75
C SER A 105 6.81 -2.12 -11.03
N TYR A 106 6.85 -3.24 -10.30
CA TYR A 106 7.94 -4.22 -10.40
C TYR A 106 7.41 -5.61 -10.74
N ARG A 107 8.00 -6.22 -11.77
CA ARG A 107 7.83 -7.64 -12.07
C ARG A 107 8.92 -8.43 -11.35
N LEU A 108 8.49 -9.39 -10.54
CA LEU A 108 9.36 -10.22 -9.71
C LEU A 108 9.27 -11.66 -10.20
N ARG A 109 10.38 -12.25 -10.65
CA ARG A 109 10.44 -13.65 -11.10
C ARG A 109 11.22 -14.49 -10.10
N SER A 110 10.63 -15.59 -9.66
CA SER A 110 11.26 -16.54 -8.74
C SER A 110 10.94 -17.98 -9.14
N THR A 111 11.46 -18.94 -8.38
CA THR A 111 11.11 -20.36 -8.53
C THR A 111 9.62 -20.63 -8.29
N ASP A 112 8.96 -19.78 -7.50
CA ASP A 112 7.56 -19.96 -7.08
C ASP A 112 6.57 -19.36 -8.09
N GLY A 113 7.08 -18.64 -9.09
CA GLY A 113 6.31 -18.01 -10.16
C GLY A 113 6.64 -16.53 -10.37
N VAL A 114 5.69 -15.82 -10.98
CA VAL A 114 5.81 -14.40 -11.30
C VAL A 114 4.86 -13.59 -10.43
N LEU A 115 5.40 -12.59 -9.75
CA LEU A 115 4.65 -11.63 -8.96
C LEU A 115 4.72 -10.23 -9.58
N TRP A 116 3.68 -9.46 -9.34
CA TRP A 116 3.63 -8.02 -9.60
C TRP A 116 3.58 -7.30 -8.26
N LEU A 117 4.59 -6.52 -7.95
CA LEU A 117 4.59 -5.60 -6.83
C LEU A 117 4.31 -4.19 -7.35
N ARG A 118 3.29 -3.52 -6.82
CA ARG A 118 3.05 -2.10 -7.07
C ARG A 118 3.10 -1.33 -5.76
N VAL A 119 3.95 -0.31 -5.69
CA VAL A 119 4.16 0.54 -4.51
C VAL A 119 3.75 1.96 -4.81
N SER A 120 2.71 2.45 -4.15
CA SER A 120 2.09 3.73 -4.43
C SER A 120 3.02 4.92 -4.20
N MET A 121 2.99 5.91 -5.10
CA MET A 121 3.63 7.22 -4.88
C MET A 121 2.72 8.19 -4.09
N VAL A 122 1.49 7.76 -3.78
CA VAL A 122 0.44 8.57 -3.14
C VAL A 122 0.48 8.44 -1.63
N GLY A 123 0.84 7.27 -1.13
CA GLY A 123 1.00 6.97 0.29
C GLY A 123 1.80 5.69 0.49
N PRO A 124 1.94 5.21 1.73
CA PRO A 124 2.73 4.02 2.04
C PRO A 124 1.94 2.75 1.69
N TYR A 125 1.40 2.64 0.48
CA TYR A 125 0.49 1.56 0.10
C TYR A 125 1.11 0.64 -0.93
N PHE A 126 0.84 -0.66 -0.83
CA PHE A 126 1.27 -1.60 -1.86
C PHE A 126 0.22 -2.67 -2.16
N VAL A 127 0.32 -3.23 -3.36
CA VAL A 127 -0.37 -4.48 -3.72
C VAL A 127 0.65 -5.46 -4.26
N LEU A 128 0.41 -6.74 -3.97
CA LEU A 128 1.16 -7.86 -4.51
C LEU A 128 0.18 -8.79 -5.24
N MET A 129 0.49 -9.12 -6.49
CA MET A 129 -0.38 -9.95 -7.32
C MET A 129 0.43 -11.09 -7.94
N ARG A 130 -0.18 -12.26 -8.10
CA ARG A 130 0.34 -13.35 -8.92
C ARG A 130 -0.08 -13.10 -10.36
N ILE A 131 0.87 -13.04 -11.28
CA ILE A 131 0.58 -12.97 -12.71
C ILE A 131 0.76 -14.38 -13.28
N ALA A 132 -0.24 -14.90 -13.98
CA ALA A 132 -0.02 -16.09 -14.81
C ALA A 132 0.76 -15.70 -16.08
N ALA A 133 1.08 -16.67 -16.94
CA ALA A 133 1.72 -16.39 -18.23
C ALA A 133 0.97 -15.27 -19.01
N LEU A 134 1.70 -14.58 -19.89
CA LEU A 134 1.24 -13.43 -20.69
C LEU A 134 -0.24 -13.55 -21.13
N GLY A 135 -1.07 -12.61 -20.69
CA GLY A 135 -2.48 -12.49 -21.09
C GLY A 135 -3.51 -12.99 -20.05
N ALA A 136 -3.08 -13.53 -18.92
CA ALA A 136 -3.99 -13.92 -17.84
C ALA A 136 -4.16 -12.81 -16.78
N HIS A 137 -5.38 -12.68 -16.26
CA HIS A 137 -5.72 -11.78 -15.15
C HIS A 137 -4.84 -12.04 -13.92
N GLY A 138 -4.38 -10.96 -13.28
CA GLY A 138 -3.65 -11.02 -12.02
C GLY A 138 -4.54 -11.54 -10.89
N ARG A 139 -3.96 -12.32 -9.97
CA ARG A 139 -4.64 -12.74 -8.73
C ARG A 139 -4.03 -12.02 -7.55
N PHE A 140 -4.83 -11.27 -6.79
CA PHE A 140 -4.36 -10.68 -5.54
C PHE A 140 -3.74 -11.70 -4.61
N VAL A 141 -2.64 -11.30 -3.97
CA VAL A 141 -2.09 -11.98 -2.82
C VAL A 141 -2.71 -11.35 -1.58
N GLU A 142 -3.84 -11.92 -1.15
CA GLU A 142 -4.48 -11.52 0.10
C GLU A 142 -3.60 -11.92 1.29
N PRO A 143 -3.56 -11.14 2.39
CA PRO A 143 -2.78 -11.49 3.58
C PRO A 143 -3.10 -12.89 4.14
N GLY A 144 -4.37 -13.31 4.06
CA GLY A 144 -4.81 -14.65 4.49
C GLY A 144 -4.51 -15.77 3.49
N GLY A 145 -4.06 -15.44 2.27
CA GLY A 145 -3.74 -16.37 1.19
C GLY A 145 -2.26 -16.36 0.79
N LEU A 146 -1.39 -15.79 1.65
CA LEU A 146 0.06 -15.82 1.48
C LEU A 146 0.56 -17.26 1.48
N LYS A 147 1.33 -17.60 0.45
CA LYS A 147 2.06 -18.86 0.42
C LYS A 147 3.36 -18.74 1.21
N GLU A 148 3.76 -19.84 1.84
CA GLU A 148 5.14 -20.00 2.29
C GLU A 148 6.09 -19.89 1.08
N GLY A 149 7.27 -19.32 1.27
CA GLY A 149 8.28 -19.19 0.21
C GLY A 149 8.64 -17.74 -0.11
N VAL A 150 8.97 -17.47 -1.38
CA VAL A 150 9.45 -16.15 -1.85
C VAL A 150 8.37 -15.09 -1.74
N GLU A 151 7.11 -15.46 -2.00
CA GLU A 151 5.95 -14.55 -1.91
C GLU A 151 5.76 -13.98 -0.50
N GLY A 152 5.72 -14.86 0.52
CA GLY A 152 5.61 -14.45 1.93
C GLY A 152 6.77 -13.55 2.36
N GLN A 153 8.00 -13.90 1.97
CA GLN A 153 9.18 -13.10 2.27
C GLN A 153 9.11 -11.70 1.64
N ILE A 154 8.70 -11.57 0.38
CA ILE A 154 8.55 -10.26 -0.28
C ILE A 154 7.48 -9.43 0.42
N PHE A 155 6.34 -10.04 0.75
CA PHE A 155 5.27 -9.36 1.47
C PHE A 155 5.75 -8.82 2.82
N GLU A 156 6.47 -9.66 3.59
CA GLU A 156 7.09 -9.26 4.86
C GLU A 156 8.11 -8.14 4.70
N MET A 157 8.97 -8.19 3.68
CA MET A 157 9.92 -7.11 3.39
C MET A 157 9.21 -5.79 3.15
N CYS A 158 8.10 -5.78 2.40
CA CYS A 158 7.30 -4.57 2.17
C CYS A 158 6.73 -4.01 3.48
N VAL A 159 6.15 -4.87 4.33
CA VAL A 159 5.62 -4.46 5.63
C VAL A 159 6.72 -3.94 6.56
N GLN A 160 7.92 -4.55 6.55
CA GLN A 160 9.07 -4.09 7.33
C GLN A 160 9.61 -2.73 6.89
N GLU A 161 9.46 -2.36 5.62
CA GLU A 161 9.76 -1.02 5.08
C GLU A 161 8.66 0.01 5.42
N GLY A 162 7.63 -0.39 6.17
CA GLY A 162 6.53 0.48 6.57
C GLY A 162 5.46 0.64 5.51
N LEU A 163 5.44 -0.21 4.47
CA LEU A 163 4.36 -0.25 3.50
C LEU A 163 3.13 -0.98 4.07
N VAL A 164 1.96 -0.51 3.68
CA VAL A 164 0.64 -0.98 4.11
C VAL A 164 0.02 -1.72 2.93
N PRO A 165 -0.26 -3.02 3.05
CA PRO A 165 -0.92 -3.76 1.99
C PRO A 165 -2.37 -3.30 1.86
N ILE A 166 -2.85 -3.20 0.62
CA ILE A 166 -4.26 -2.95 0.31
C ILE A 166 -4.86 -4.23 -0.27
N ASP A 167 -6.00 -4.66 0.25
CA ASP A 167 -6.72 -5.83 -0.27
C ASP A 167 -7.49 -5.49 -1.55
N ARG A 168 -8.01 -6.55 -2.18
CA ARG A 168 -8.83 -6.39 -3.37
C ARG A 168 -10.11 -5.61 -3.09
N GLU A 169 -10.80 -5.90 -1.99
CA GLU A 169 -12.07 -5.25 -1.66
C GLU A 169 -11.91 -3.73 -1.56
N THR A 170 -10.87 -3.26 -0.89
CA THR A 170 -10.54 -1.83 -0.76
C THR A 170 -10.15 -1.24 -2.10
N CYS A 171 -9.36 -1.95 -2.91
CA CYS A 171 -8.98 -1.51 -4.26
C CYS A 171 -10.18 -1.31 -5.19
N GLU A 172 -11.24 -2.12 -5.04
CA GLU A 172 -12.47 -2.06 -5.85
C GLU A 172 -13.45 -0.96 -5.41
N ARG A 173 -13.22 -0.32 -4.25
CA ARG A 173 -14.12 0.75 -3.77
C ARG A 173 -14.08 1.96 -4.71
N PRO A 174 -15.24 2.52 -5.07
CA PRO A 174 -15.31 3.70 -5.93
C PRO A 174 -14.75 4.93 -5.21
N ILE A 175 -14.22 5.87 -5.99
CA ILE A 175 -13.81 7.19 -5.52
C ILE A 175 -14.27 8.26 -6.50
N GLU A 176 -14.88 9.32 -6.00
CA GLU A 176 -15.30 10.46 -6.80
C GLU A 176 -14.08 11.35 -7.13
N MET A 177 -13.27 10.92 -8.10
CA MET A 177 -12.06 11.61 -8.53
C MET A 177 -12.04 11.76 -10.05
N LEU A 178 -11.55 12.88 -10.56
CA LEU A 178 -11.30 13.05 -11.99
C LEU A 178 -9.94 12.47 -12.38
N MET A 179 -9.88 11.76 -13.50
CA MET A 179 -8.67 11.17 -14.04
C MET A 179 -8.58 11.42 -15.55
N PHE A 180 -7.40 11.29 -16.16
CA PHE A 180 -7.26 11.62 -17.59
C PHE A 180 -7.76 10.50 -18.50
N LYS A 181 -7.64 9.24 -18.07
CA LYS A 181 -7.91 8.06 -18.89
C LYS A 181 -9.02 7.16 -18.33
N THR A 182 -9.50 7.46 -17.13
CA THR A 182 -10.60 6.73 -16.47
C THR A 182 -11.81 7.65 -16.31
N GLU A 183 -12.99 7.18 -16.73
CA GLU A 183 -14.24 7.93 -16.54
C GLU A 183 -14.56 8.06 -15.05
N PRO A 184 -15.06 9.23 -14.56
CA PRO A 184 -15.25 9.48 -13.13
C PRO A 184 -16.05 8.41 -12.38
N GLU A 185 -17.08 7.84 -13.02
CA GLU A 185 -17.92 6.78 -12.46
C GLU A 185 -17.23 5.41 -12.34
N ARG A 186 -16.08 5.24 -12.98
CA ARG A 186 -15.27 4.00 -12.97
C ARG A 186 -14.03 4.11 -12.09
N VAL A 187 -13.70 5.31 -11.61
CA VAL A 187 -12.51 5.50 -10.78
C VAL A 187 -12.69 4.76 -9.45
N ARG A 188 -11.73 3.90 -9.15
CA ARG A 188 -11.63 3.14 -7.91
C ARG A 188 -10.38 3.54 -7.15
N VAL A 189 -10.32 3.13 -5.89
CA VAL A 189 -9.13 3.30 -5.04
C VAL A 189 -7.87 2.77 -5.73
N PHE A 190 -7.96 1.64 -6.44
CA PHE A 190 -6.83 1.11 -7.19
C PHE A 190 -6.24 2.13 -8.17
N ASN A 191 -7.10 2.82 -8.93
CA ASN A 191 -6.65 3.83 -9.87
C ASN A 191 -5.92 4.95 -9.13
N ALA A 192 -6.56 5.47 -8.07
CA ALA A 192 -6.03 6.59 -7.30
C ALA A 192 -4.69 6.29 -6.61
N LEU A 193 -4.36 5.02 -6.37
CA LEU A 193 -3.11 4.62 -5.73
C LEU A 193 -2.04 4.15 -6.71
N PHE A 194 -2.44 3.63 -7.87
CA PHE A 194 -1.52 2.87 -8.72
C PHE A 194 -1.51 3.27 -10.20
N THR A 195 -2.62 3.67 -10.80
CA THR A 195 -2.65 3.96 -12.25
C THR A 195 -3.84 4.80 -12.71
N ASP A 196 -3.66 5.58 -13.77
CA ASP A 196 -4.75 6.27 -14.48
C ASP A 196 -5.47 5.34 -15.50
N ALA A 197 -5.02 4.09 -15.70
CA ALA A 197 -5.66 3.19 -16.65
C ALA A 197 -7.06 2.72 -16.19
N ASP A 198 -8.05 2.70 -17.11
CA ASP A 198 -9.47 2.32 -16.87
C ASP A 198 -9.69 0.81 -16.63
N LEU A 199 -8.63 0.01 -16.48
CA LEU A 199 -8.73 -1.44 -16.30
C LEU A 199 -8.03 -1.90 -15.03
N LEU A 200 -8.74 -2.69 -14.24
CA LEU A 200 -8.13 -3.39 -13.12
C LEU A 200 -7.31 -4.59 -13.63
N PRO A 201 -6.15 -4.88 -13.04
CA PRO A 201 -5.32 -6.03 -13.43
C PRO A 201 -6.01 -7.40 -13.36
N TRP A 202 -7.15 -7.50 -12.68
CA TRP A 202 -7.90 -8.73 -12.46
C TRP A 202 -9.25 -8.79 -13.21
N GLU A 203 -9.55 -7.77 -14.01
CA GLU A 203 -10.71 -7.71 -14.93
C GLU A 203 -10.33 -8.12 -16.36
#